data_AF-A0A7V4P274-F1
#
_entry.id   AF-A0A7V4P274-F1
#
_cell.length_a   1.000
_cell.length_b   1.000
_cell.length_c   1.000
_cell.angle_alpha   90.00
_cell.angle_beta   90.00
_cell.angle_gamma   90.00
#
_symmetry.space_group_name_H-M   'P 1'
#
loop_
_entity.id
_entity.type
_entity.pdbx_description
1 polymer ?
#
loop_
_entity_poly.entity_id
_entity_poly.type
_entity_poly.pdbx_seq_one_letter_code
_entity_poly.pdbx_strand_id
1 'polypeptide(L)'
;MNEASPVVTAGGLRWYVRMPLKWLVFAVVLLFVAFPDPRLAWRSLQRYRDLNSLIDAEHPRIREWADRLTTPQPALATTQPAQRHALVESFIYRHVPYAWDWVTYGAAEYIPTVAEMFEQAKRHADGMPREDCDGRAVMCASLLAALGYESRIVTDLRHVWVETPDGALMGPGRRPTLVATSQGTRTDFRGTLANIPVSLSFGVSVFPFWREFILWLTLVLLSLHVRMSWRAALIGTVLTFQGWLFMRCGVITSTNFSWMASNWPGVVGLLHLAAGLGVLWTSTHFARSRVVASRRAAAASGV
;
A
#
# COMPACT_ATOMS: atom_id res chain seq x y z
N MET A 1 -19.90 39.02 47.61
CA MET A 1 -19.10 37.87 47.15
C MET A 1 -19.81 37.32 45.92
N ASN A 2 -19.41 37.78 44.73
CA ASN A 2 -19.96 37.27 43.48
C ASN A 2 -19.03 36.16 42.99
N GLU A 3 -19.45 34.91 43.16
CA GLU A 3 -18.82 33.78 42.51
C GLU A 3 -18.93 33.99 41.00
N ALA A 4 -17.80 34.32 40.36
CA ALA A 4 -17.70 34.36 38.92
C ALA A 4 -17.98 32.95 38.41
N SER A 5 -19.22 32.72 37.96
CA SER A 5 -19.59 31.48 37.29
C SER A 5 -18.60 31.28 36.14
N PRO A 6 -17.95 30.10 36.03
CA PRO A 6 -17.08 29.82 34.91
C PRO A 6 -17.93 29.97 33.67
N VAL A 7 -17.69 31.03 32.90
CA VAL A 7 -18.29 31.21 31.58
C VAL A 7 -17.97 29.93 30.84
N VAL A 8 -18.98 29.08 30.69
CA VAL A 8 -18.95 27.89 29.86
C VAL A 8 -18.78 28.43 28.46
N THR A 9 -17.53 28.71 28.09
CA THR A 9 -17.17 29.11 26.74
C THR A 9 -17.72 28.02 25.87
N ALA A 10 -18.69 28.34 25.00
CA ALA A 10 -19.25 27.42 24.02
C ALA A 10 -18.07 26.79 23.26
N GLY A 11 -17.72 25.60 23.71
CA GLY A 11 -16.32 25.19 23.86
C GLY A 11 -15.92 24.33 22.70
N GLY A 12 -15.41 24.95 21.64
CA GLY A 12 -14.72 24.19 20.61
C GLY A 12 -13.60 23.38 21.26
N LEU A 13 -13.53 22.08 20.92
CA LEU A 13 -12.46 21.18 21.35
C LEU A 13 -11.08 21.84 21.17
N ARG A 14 -10.23 21.71 22.19
CA ARG A 14 -8.86 22.22 22.15
C ARG A 14 -8.09 21.58 20.99
N TRP A 15 -7.12 22.30 20.43
CA TRP A 15 -6.44 21.89 19.19
C TRP A 15 -5.77 20.52 19.28
N TYR A 16 -5.20 20.21 20.44
CA TYR A 16 -4.51 18.94 20.73
C TYR A 16 -5.47 17.76 20.88
N VAL A 17 -6.77 17.98 21.03
CA VAL A 17 -7.80 16.92 20.99
C VAL A 17 -8.36 16.79 19.58
N ARG A 18 -8.67 17.93 18.95
CA ARG A 18 -9.26 17.96 17.61
C ARG A 18 -8.33 17.36 16.55
N MET A 19 -7.02 17.61 16.63
CA MET A 19 -6.09 17.10 15.62
C MET A 19 -6.00 15.57 15.65
N PRO A 20 -5.77 14.92 16.80
CA PRO A 20 -5.90 13.47 16.91
C PRO A 20 -7.26 12.94 16.44
N LEU A 21 -8.36 13.62 16.76
CA LEU A 21 -9.69 13.20 16.29
C LEU A 21 -9.82 13.24 14.76
N LYS A 22 -9.30 14.29 14.10
CA LYS A 22 -9.27 14.36 12.63
C LYS A 22 -8.43 13.24 12.04
N TRP A 23 -7.26 12.97 12.61
CA TRP A 23 -6.41 11.86 12.18
C TRP A 23 -7.07 10.51 12.42
N LEU A 24 -7.80 10.33 13.52
CA LEU A 24 -8.58 9.12 13.78
C LEU A 24 -9.68 8.93 12.74
N VAL A 25 -10.45 9.98 12.42
CA VAL A 25 -11.47 9.93 11.36
C VAL A 25 -10.84 9.58 10.02
N PHE A 26 -9.73 10.23 9.66
CA PHE A 26 -9.01 9.91 8.43
C PHE A 26 -8.51 8.46 8.42
N ALA A 27 -7.94 7.98 9.52
CA ALA A 27 -7.44 6.61 9.65
C ALA A 27 -8.57 5.56 9.54
N VAL A 28 -9.74 5.84 10.11
CA VAL A 28 -10.93 4.98 9.96
C VAL A 28 -11.38 4.95 8.50
N VAL A 29 -11.50 6.10 7.83
CA VAL A 29 -11.86 6.16 6.41
C VAL A 29 -10.82 5.43 5.55
N LEU A 30 -9.53 5.66 5.83
CA LEU A 30 -8.43 4.96 5.17
C LEU A 30 -8.56 3.45 5.31
N LEU A 31 -8.78 2.96 6.53
CA LEU A 31 -8.93 1.54 6.81
C LEU A 31 -10.10 0.95 6.00
N PHE A 32 -11.29 1.56 5.99
CA PHE A 32 -12.44 1.00 5.29
C PHE A 32 -12.39 1.15 3.77
N VAL A 33 -11.69 2.15 3.24
CA VAL A 33 -11.50 2.34 1.80
C VAL A 33 -10.42 1.40 1.26
N ALA A 34 -9.30 1.28 1.98
CA ALA A 34 -8.21 0.39 1.61
C ALA A 34 -8.55 -1.08 1.92
N PHE A 35 -9.19 -1.34 3.05
CA PHE A 35 -9.53 -2.68 3.55
C PHE A 35 -10.99 -2.71 4.03
N PRO A 36 -11.96 -2.80 3.10
CA PRO A 36 -13.37 -2.90 3.46
C PRO A 36 -13.67 -4.04 4.44
N ASP A 37 -12.93 -5.15 4.34
CA ASP A 37 -12.87 -6.19 5.38
C ASP A 37 -11.59 -6.02 6.23
N PRO A 38 -11.68 -5.45 7.45
CA PRO A 38 -10.52 -5.26 8.31
C PRO A 38 -9.87 -6.58 8.77
N ARG A 39 -10.57 -7.71 8.64
CA ARG A 39 -9.99 -9.04 8.94
C ARG A 39 -8.88 -9.38 7.95
N LEU A 40 -9.02 -8.99 6.69
CA LEU A 40 -7.98 -9.19 5.67
C LEU A 40 -6.73 -8.36 5.99
N ALA A 41 -6.90 -7.11 6.40
CA ALA A 41 -5.79 -6.26 6.84
C ALA A 41 -5.01 -6.91 8.00
N TRP A 42 -5.74 -7.43 9.00
CA TRP A 42 -5.13 -8.10 10.14
C TRP A 42 -4.42 -9.39 9.76
N ARG A 43 -5.04 -10.24 8.92
CA ARG A 43 -4.40 -11.47 8.42
C ARG A 43 -3.14 -11.16 7.61
N SER A 44 -3.21 -10.19 6.70
CA SER A 44 -2.05 -9.75 5.92
C SER A 44 -0.90 -9.30 6.84
N LEU A 45 -1.19 -8.47 7.85
CA LEU A 45 -0.20 -8.06 8.85
C LEU A 45 0.41 -9.25 9.62
N GLN A 46 -0.40 -10.25 9.99
CA GLN A 46 0.10 -11.46 10.63
C GLN A 46 1.04 -12.24 9.71
N ARG A 47 0.74 -12.31 8.41
CA ARG A 47 1.55 -13.03 7.41
C ARG A 47 2.88 -12.35 7.13
N TYR A 48 2.94 -11.01 7.16
CA TYR A 48 4.21 -10.31 7.05
C TYR A 48 5.20 -10.66 8.18
N ARG A 49 4.74 -11.20 9.32
CA ARG A 49 5.65 -11.66 10.40
C ARG A 49 6.45 -12.90 10.01
N ASP A 50 5.89 -13.75 9.15
CA ASP A 50 6.54 -14.95 8.64
C ASP A 50 6.02 -15.26 7.23
N LEU A 51 6.63 -14.64 6.22
CA LEU A 51 6.22 -14.83 4.82
C LEU A 51 6.46 -16.26 4.34
N ASN A 52 7.45 -16.97 4.89
CA ASN A 52 7.73 -18.35 4.49
C ASN A 52 6.62 -19.32 4.95
N SER A 53 5.84 -18.97 5.98
CA SER A 53 4.67 -19.76 6.39
C SER A 53 3.58 -19.88 5.32
N LEU A 54 3.65 -19.06 4.26
CA LEU A 54 2.72 -19.09 3.12
C LEU A 54 3.09 -20.13 2.07
N ILE A 55 4.33 -20.61 2.10
CA ILE A 55 4.86 -21.59 1.16
C ILE A 55 4.25 -22.96 1.50
N ASP A 56 3.47 -23.51 0.57
CA ASP A 56 2.79 -24.79 0.74
C ASP A 56 3.14 -25.74 -0.41
N ALA A 57 4.27 -26.43 -0.24
CA ALA A 57 4.78 -27.41 -1.19
C ALA A 57 3.91 -28.68 -1.30
N GLU A 58 3.14 -28.97 -0.25
CA GLU A 58 2.33 -30.19 -0.15
C GLU A 58 0.90 -30.01 -0.68
N HIS A 59 0.50 -28.76 -0.99
CA HIS A 59 -0.81 -28.50 -1.55
C HIS A 59 -1.05 -29.36 -2.81
N PRO A 60 -2.19 -30.09 -2.93
CA PRO A 60 -2.39 -31.06 -4.01
C PRO A 60 -2.22 -30.48 -5.42
N ARG A 61 -2.67 -29.24 -5.63
CA ARG A 61 -2.51 -28.54 -6.91
C ARG A 61 -1.07 -28.14 -7.22
N ILE A 62 -0.27 -27.83 -6.20
CA ILE A 62 1.16 -27.52 -6.36
C ILE A 62 1.93 -28.78 -6.70
N ARG A 63 1.62 -29.91 -6.03
CA ARG A 63 2.15 -31.24 -6.38
C ARG A 63 1.81 -31.63 -7.83
N GLU A 64 0.55 -31.48 -8.23
CA GLU A 64 0.13 -31.70 -9.63
C GLU A 64 0.94 -30.86 -10.63
N TRP A 65 1.21 -29.58 -10.31
CA TRP A 65 2.03 -28.71 -11.15
C TRP A 65 3.50 -29.11 -11.17
N ALA A 66 4.06 -29.51 -10.03
CA ALA A 66 5.42 -30.04 -9.94
C ALA A 66 5.57 -31.31 -10.80
N ASP A 67 4.62 -32.25 -10.69
CA ASP A 67 4.58 -33.47 -11.48
C ASP A 67 4.48 -33.18 -12.98
N ARG A 68 3.68 -32.19 -13.39
CA ARG A 68 3.59 -31.77 -14.79
C ARG A 68 4.90 -31.20 -15.34
N LEU A 69 5.69 -30.55 -14.49
CA LEU A 69 7.00 -30.03 -14.87
C LEU A 69 8.07 -31.14 -14.94
N THR A 70 7.96 -32.21 -14.13
CA THR A 70 8.94 -33.30 -14.09
C THR A 70 8.63 -34.45 -15.06
N THR A 71 7.35 -34.80 -15.26
CA THR A 71 6.91 -36.02 -15.98
C THR A 71 7.28 -36.06 -17.48
N PRO A 72 7.35 -34.95 -18.22
CA PRO A 72 7.89 -34.95 -19.59
C PRO A 72 9.37 -34.56 -19.68
N GLN A 73 10.01 -34.09 -18.59
CA GLN A 73 11.37 -33.57 -18.59
C GLN A 73 12.18 -34.08 -17.39
N PRO A 74 12.85 -35.24 -17.50
CA PRO A 74 13.93 -35.59 -16.56
C PRO A 74 15.07 -34.54 -16.54
N ALA A 75 15.05 -33.61 -17.51
CA ALA A 75 15.99 -32.53 -17.68
C ALA A 75 15.92 -31.42 -16.62
N LEU A 76 14.85 -31.26 -15.83
CA LEU A 76 14.76 -30.15 -14.86
C LEU A 76 15.90 -30.18 -13.80
N ALA A 77 16.31 -31.39 -13.42
CA ALA A 77 17.45 -31.64 -12.54
C ALA A 77 18.81 -31.32 -13.21
N THR A 78 18.94 -31.51 -14.52
CA THR A 78 20.18 -31.27 -15.28
C THR A 78 20.21 -29.92 -16.00
N THR A 79 19.11 -29.18 -15.97
CA THR A 79 18.95 -27.85 -16.57
C THR A 79 19.73 -26.83 -15.76
N GLN A 80 20.39 -25.88 -16.45
CA GLN A 80 21.11 -24.79 -15.79
C GLN A 80 20.15 -23.96 -14.92
N PRO A 81 20.58 -23.45 -13.75
CA PRO A 81 19.67 -22.76 -12.83
C PRO A 81 18.86 -21.62 -13.46
N ALA A 82 19.47 -20.82 -14.34
CA ALA A 82 18.79 -19.73 -15.05
C ALA A 82 17.64 -20.22 -15.96
N GLN A 83 17.85 -21.34 -16.67
CA GLN A 83 16.83 -21.94 -17.52
C GLN A 83 15.69 -22.56 -16.69
N ARG A 84 16.03 -23.18 -15.55
CA ARG A 84 15.07 -23.70 -14.58
C ARG A 84 14.19 -22.57 -14.03
N HIS A 85 14.81 -21.47 -13.61
CA HIS A 85 14.11 -20.30 -13.12
C HIS A 85 13.14 -19.75 -14.17
N ALA A 86 13.59 -19.57 -15.42
CA ALA A 86 12.75 -19.11 -16.51
C ALA A 86 11.57 -20.07 -16.82
N LEU A 87 11.79 -21.39 -16.70
CA LEU A 87 10.74 -22.39 -16.89
C LEU A 87 9.67 -22.28 -15.79
N VAL A 88 10.08 -22.27 -14.52
CA VAL A 88 9.15 -22.14 -13.38
C VAL A 88 8.40 -20.80 -13.45
N GLU A 89 9.11 -19.71 -13.74
CA GLU A 89 8.52 -18.38 -13.85
C GLU A 89 7.47 -18.30 -14.96
N SER A 90 7.81 -18.74 -16.17
CA SER A 90 6.87 -18.78 -17.29
C SER A 90 5.70 -19.73 -17.06
N PHE A 91 5.90 -20.79 -16.26
CA PHE A 91 4.81 -21.67 -15.85
C PHE A 91 3.83 -20.93 -14.93
N ILE A 92 4.32 -20.24 -13.90
CA ILE A 92 3.48 -19.45 -12.98
C ILE A 92 2.73 -18.35 -13.72
N TYR A 93 3.40 -17.56 -14.57
CA TYR A 93 2.73 -16.48 -15.30
C TYR A 93 1.61 -16.95 -16.22
N ARG A 94 1.72 -18.16 -16.77
CA ARG A 94 0.67 -18.77 -17.60
C ARG A 94 -0.50 -19.31 -16.78
N HIS A 95 -0.25 -19.80 -15.57
CA HIS A 95 -1.27 -20.47 -14.73
C HIS A 95 -1.83 -19.58 -13.61
N VAL A 96 -1.25 -18.41 -13.38
CA VAL A 96 -1.75 -17.43 -12.40
C VAL A 96 -1.82 -16.07 -13.09
N PRO A 97 -2.89 -15.77 -13.86
CA PRO A 97 -3.05 -14.48 -14.53
C PRO A 97 -2.97 -13.31 -13.53
N TYR A 98 -2.43 -12.18 -13.98
CA TYR A 98 -2.20 -11.05 -13.08
C TYR A 98 -3.51 -10.35 -12.76
N ALA A 99 -3.82 -10.20 -11.47
CA ALA A 99 -4.94 -9.38 -11.01
C ALA A 99 -4.60 -8.79 -9.63
N TRP A 100 -4.83 -7.49 -9.49
CA TRP A 100 -4.61 -6.78 -8.24
C TRP A 100 -5.52 -7.26 -7.11
N ASP A 101 -5.05 -7.15 -5.87
CA ASP A 101 -5.81 -7.51 -4.68
C ASP A 101 -7.14 -6.79 -4.53
N TRP A 102 -7.27 -5.54 -5.01
CA TRP A 102 -8.56 -4.84 -4.94
C TRP A 102 -9.59 -5.40 -5.93
N VAL A 103 -9.15 -6.16 -6.93
CA VAL A 103 -10.02 -6.92 -7.84
C VAL A 103 -10.34 -8.28 -7.22
N THR A 104 -9.33 -8.99 -6.70
CA THR A 104 -9.48 -10.36 -6.21
C THR A 104 -10.11 -10.44 -4.82
N TYR A 105 -9.61 -9.64 -3.88
CA TYR A 105 -9.97 -9.66 -2.46
C TYR A 105 -10.71 -8.39 -2.00
N GLY A 106 -10.75 -7.35 -2.84
CA GLY A 106 -11.34 -6.07 -2.51
C GLY A 106 -10.50 -5.24 -1.53
N ALA A 107 -9.27 -5.66 -1.24
CA ALA A 107 -8.32 -4.99 -0.34
C ALA A 107 -7.22 -4.27 -1.13
N ALA A 108 -6.55 -3.30 -0.52
CA ALA A 108 -5.43 -2.60 -1.14
C ALA A 108 -4.18 -3.48 -1.27
N GLU A 109 -4.03 -4.45 -0.37
CA GLU A 109 -2.95 -5.43 -0.31
C GLU A 109 -3.46 -6.64 0.48
N TYR A 110 -3.19 -7.87 0.04
CA TYR A 110 -3.52 -9.09 0.76
C TYR A 110 -2.72 -10.27 0.23
N ILE A 111 -1.63 -10.63 0.93
CA ILE A 111 -0.85 -11.81 0.55
C ILE A 111 -1.62 -13.09 0.91
N PRO A 112 -2.15 -13.87 -0.05
CA PRO A 112 -2.97 -15.05 0.23
C PRO A 112 -2.13 -16.30 0.48
N THR A 113 -2.71 -17.33 1.13
CA THR A 113 -2.12 -18.69 1.11
C THR A 113 -2.46 -19.41 -0.20
N VAL A 114 -1.71 -20.46 -0.54
CA VAL A 114 -2.03 -21.34 -1.69
C VAL A 114 -3.48 -21.84 -1.65
N ALA A 115 -3.93 -22.30 -0.48
CA ALA A 115 -5.31 -22.78 -0.30
C ALA A 115 -6.35 -21.66 -0.55
N GLU A 116 -6.11 -20.44 -0.07
CA GLU A 116 -7.01 -19.31 -0.31
C GLU A 116 -7.08 -18.91 -1.78
N MET A 117 -5.94 -18.92 -2.48
CA MET A 117 -5.89 -18.62 -3.92
C MET A 117 -6.74 -19.62 -4.72
N PHE A 118 -6.62 -20.91 -4.43
CA PHE A 118 -7.42 -21.94 -5.10
C PHE A 118 -8.88 -21.94 -4.66
N GLU A 119 -9.20 -21.55 -3.43
CA GLU A 119 -10.59 -21.35 -3.00
C GLU A 119 -11.23 -20.18 -3.75
N GLN A 120 -10.53 -19.04 -3.84
CA GLN A 120 -10.98 -17.88 -4.59
C GLN A 120 -11.15 -18.22 -6.09
N ALA A 121 -10.25 -19.01 -6.64
CA ALA A 121 -10.29 -19.45 -8.04
C ALA A 121 -11.59 -20.18 -8.42
N LYS A 122 -12.29 -20.80 -7.47
CA LYS A 122 -13.61 -21.44 -7.71
C LYS A 122 -14.69 -20.46 -8.18
N ARG A 123 -14.48 -19.15 -7.98
CA ARG A 123 -15.37 -18.09 -8.46
C ARG A 123 -15.12 -17.72 -9.93
N HIS A 124 -14.00 -18.18 -10.50
CA HIS A 124 -13.63 -17.89 -11.88
C HIS A 124 -14.08 -19.03 -12.79
N ALA A 125 -14.53 -18.69 -14.01
CA ALA A 125 -15.04 -19.68 -14.97
C ALA A 125 -14.02 -20.74 -15.39
N ASP A 126 -12.72 -20.39 -15.38
CA ASP A 126 -11.61 -21.29 -15.70
C ASP A 126 -11.04 -22.03 -14.49
N GLY A 127 -11.53 -21.75 -13.28
CA GLY A 127 -11.02 -22.34 -12.04
C GLY A 127 -9.57 -21.97 -11.71
N MET A 128 -9.01 -20.93 -12.33
CA MET A 128 -7.61 -20.53 -12.15
C MET A 128 -7.45 -19.38 -11.16
N PRO A 129 -6.44 -19.43 -10.27
CA PRO A 129 -6.14 -18.34 -9.35
C PRO A 129 -5.70 -17.10 -10.13
N ARG A 130 -6.01 -15.91 -9.61
CA ARG A 130 -5.62 -14.63 -10.20
C ARG A 130 -5.03 -13.77 -9.10
N GLU A 131 -3.78 -13.38 -9.28
CA GLU A 131 -2.98 -12.78 -8.22
C GLU A 131 -2.04 -11.76 -8.79
N ASP A 132 -1.60 -10.81 -7.96
CA ASP A 132 -0.58 -9.87 -8.35
C ASP A 132 0.83 -10.43 -8.06
N CYS A 133 1.80 -9.58 -7.76
CA CYS A 133 3.17 -10.01 -7.53
C CYS A 133 3.32 -10.91 -6.30
N ASP A 134 2.54 -10.70 -5.25
CA ASP A 134 2.69 -11.39 -3.97
C ASP A 134 2.20 -12.85 -4.02
N GLY A 135 0.99 -13.10 -4.50
CA GLY A 135 0.42 -14.43 -4.68
C GLY A 135 1.18 -15.23 -5.73
N ARG A 136 1.65 -14.58 -6.81
CA ARG A 136 2.55 -15.22 -7.78
C ARG A 136 3.87 -15.64 -7.15
N ALA A 137 4.46 -14.83 -6.29
CA ALA A 137 5.67 -15.18 -5.57
C ALA A 137 5.43 -16.35 -4.59
N VAL A 138 4.33 -16.36 -3.85
CA VAL A 138 3.93 -17.48 -2.98
C VAL A 138 3.77 -18.78 -3.77
N MET A 139 3.07 -18.74 -4.91
CA MET A 139 2.88 -19.91 -5.78
C MET A 139 4.21 -20.39 -6.39
N CYS A 140 5.07 -19.47 -6.81
CA CYS A 140 6.41 -19.78 -7.32
C CYS A 140 7.28 -20.45 -6.26
N ALA A 141 7.35 -19.88 -5.05
CA ALA A 141 8.13 -20.44 -3.95
C ALA A 141 7.59 -21.83 -3.52
N SER A 142 6.27 -22.01 -3.49
CA SER A 142 5.63 -23.30 -3.18
C SER A 142 5.95 -24.35 -4.24
N LEU A 143 5.94 -23.99 -5.52
CA LEU A 143 6.30 -24.88 -6.62
C LEU A 143 7.79 -25.25 -6.61
N LEU A 144 8.68 -24.28 -6.35
CA LEU A 144 10.11 -24.55 -6.18
C LEU A 144 10.37 -25.50 -5.00
N ALA A 145 9.71 -25.28 -3.87
CA ALA A 145 9.81 -26.16 -2.70
C ALA A 145 9.29 -27.58 -3.01
N ALA A 146 8.18 -27.72 -3.73
CA ALA A 146 7.65 -29.02 -4.17
C ALA A 146 8.59 -29.77 -5.12
N LEU A 147 9.39 -29.03 -5.89
CA LEU A 147 10.45 -29.55 -6.76
C LEU A 147 11.77 -29.81 -6.00
N GLY A 148 11.82 -29.55 -4.69
CA GLY A 148 12.99 -29.79 -3.84
C GLY A 148 14.03 -28.66 -3.83
N TYR A 149 13.67 -27.45 -4.29
CA TYR A 149 14.56 -26.30 -4.29
C TYR A 149 14.30 -25.38 -3.11
N GLU A 150 15.38 -24.94 -2.45
CA GLU A 150 15.31 -23.90 -1.45
C GLU A 150 14.91 -22.56 -2.08
N SER A 151 13.95 -21.89 -1.47
CA SER A 151 13.53 -20.56 -1.89
C SER A 151 13.02 -19.75 -0.70
N ARG A 152 13.00 -18.43 -0.85
CA ARG A 152 12.44 -17.50 0.13
C ARG A 152 11.74 -16.34 -0.57
N ILE A 153 10.71 -15.81 0.09
CA ILE A 153 9.97 -14.65 -0.39
C ILE A 153 10.69 -13.37 0.03
N VAL A 154 10.77 -12.42 -0.91
CA VAL A 154 11.44 -11.12 -0.73
C VAL A 154 10.56 -10.01 -1.29
N THR A 155 10.53 -8.85 -0.65
CA THR A 155 9.76 -7.69 -1.16
C THR A 155 10.46 -6.36 -0.90
N ASP A 156 10.20 -5.37 -1.77
CA ASP A 156 10.64 -3.98 -1.63
C ASP A 156 9.50 -2.99 -1.34
N LEU A 157 8.36 -3.48 -0.81
CA LEU A 157 7.10 -2.76 -0.56
C LEU A 157 6.27 -2.40 -1.81
N ARG A 158 6.77 -2.65 -3.01
CA ARG A 158 6.05 -2.44 -4.27
C ARG A 158 5.88 -3.71 -5.05
N HIS A 159 6.87 -4.57 -4.92
CA HIS A 159 6.97 -5.80 -5.66
C HIS A 159 7.43 -6.91 -4.72
N VAL A 160 6.92 -8.10 -4.96
CA VAL A 160 7.29 -9.32 -4.24
C VAL A 160 7.87 -10.30 -5.25
N TRP A 161 8.97 -10.94 -4.87
CA TRP A 161 9.68 -11.89 -5.71
C TRP A 161 10.24 -13.06 -4.88
N VAL A 162 10.89 -13.99 -5.56
CA VAL A 162 11.47 -15.18 -4.95
C VAL A 162 12.98 -15.18 -5.16
N GLU A 163 13.73 -15.49 -4.11
CA GLU A 163 15.17 -15.73 -4.16
C GLU A 163 15.49 -17.20 -3.87
N THR A 164 16.44 -17.76 -4.60
CA THR A 164 17.07 -19.07 -4.36
C THR A 164 18.59 -18.87 -4.22
N PRO A 165 19.35 -19.89 -3.78
CA PRO A 165 20.80 -19.84 -3.78
C PRO A 165 21.42 -19.55 -5.16
N ASP A 166 20.71 -19.92 -6.23
CA ASP A 166 21.18 -19.80 -7.62
C ASP A 166 20.74 -18.51 -8.32
N GLY A 167 19.92 -17.67 -7.67
CA GLY A 167 19.47 -16.39 -8.21
C GLY A 167 18.03 -16.03 -7.82
N ALA A 168 17.54 -14.93 -8.38
CA ALA A 168 16.18 -14.44 -8.14
C ALA A 168 15.28 -14.64 -9.36
N LEU A 169 13.98 -14.83 -9.10
CA LEU A 169 12.92 -15.00 -10.08
C LEU A 169 11.91 -13.87 -9.94
N MET A 170 10.91 -13.79 -10.83
CA MET A 170 9.78 -12.87 -10.73
C MET A 170 10.14 -11.39 -10.91
N GLY A 171 11.22 -11.06 -11.63
CA GLY A 171 11.65 -9.67 -11.83
C GLY A 171 12.07 -8.98 -10.53
N PRO A 172 13.23 -9.34 -9.94
CA PRO A 172 13.63 -8.87 -8.62
C PRO A 172 13.80 -7.35 -8.52
N GLY A 173 13.39 -6.79 -7.38
CA GLY A 173 13.69 -5.41 -7.03
C GLY A 173 15.19 -5.19 -6.74
N ARG A 174 15.63 -3.93 -6.74
CA ARG A 174 17.04 -3.59 -6.51
C ARG A 174 17.46 -3.65 -5.04
N ARG A 175 16.53 -3.35 -4.12
CA ARG A 175 16.81 -3.25 -2.68
C ARG A 175 15.68 -3.91 -1.89
N PRO A 176 15.92 -5.10 -1.33
CA PRO A 176 14.92 -5.76 -0.50
C PRO A 176 14.64 -4.93 0.74
N THR A 177 13.38 -4.92 1.15
CA THR A 177 12.90 -4.30 2.37
C THR A 177 12.53 -5.34 3.40
N LEU A 178 11.81 -6.39 2.98
CA LEU A 178 11.52 -7.55 3.81
C LEU A 178 12.10 -8.79 3.14
N VAL A 179 12.77 -9.61 3.94
CA VAL A 179 13.35 -10.88 3.51
C VAL A 179 12.84 -11.97 4.46
N ALA A 180 12.19 -12.99 3.92
CA ALA A 180 11.79 -14.14 4.70
C ALA A 180 13.03 -14.97 5.11
N THR A 181 13.11 -15.35 6.38
CA THR A 181 14.21 -16.13 6.95
C THR A 181 13.64 -17.33 7.72
N SER A 182 14.49 -18.23 8.20
CA SER A 182 14.08 -19.34 9.07
C SER A 182 13.53 -18.89 10.43
N GLN A 183 13.77 -17.64 10.84
CA GLN A 183 13.27 -17.06 12.09
C GLN A 183 12.07 -16.12 11.87
N GLY A 184 11.47 -16.14 10.68
CA GLY A 184 10.42 -15.21 10.24
C GLY A 184 10.97 -14.10 9.35
N THR A 185 10.21 -13.03 9.19
CA THR A 185 10.55 -11.95 8.24
C THR A 185 11.49 -10.92 8.87
N ARG A 186 12.63 -10.67 8.23
CA ARG A 186 13.58 -9.62 8.62
C ARG A 186 13.34 -8.33 7.82
N THR A 187 13.33 -7.20 8.51
CA THR A 187 13.19 -5.86 7.89
C THR A 187 14.54 -5.15 7.75
N ASP A 188 14.83 -4.61 6.57
CA ASP A 188 15.86 -3.60 6.36
C ASP A 188 15.24 -2.20 6.45
N PHE A 189 15.39 -1.55 7.60
CA PHE A 189 14.87 -0.20 7.82
C PHE A 189 15.43 0.85 6.86
N ARG A 190 16.70 0.72 6.43
CA ARG A 190 17.30 1.69 5.51
C ARG A 190 16.71 1.53 4.10
N GLY A 191 16.59 0.28 3.63
CA GLY A 191 15.87 -0.05 2.40
C GLY A 191 14.42 0.43 2.42
N THR A 192 13.71 0.19 3.53
CA THR A 192 12.34 0.65 3.76
C THR A 192 12.22 2.16 3.52
N LEU A 193 13.00 2.96 4.24
CA LEU A 193 12.92 4.42 4.15
C LEU A 193 13.25 4.94 2.75
N ALA A 194 14.22 4.33 2.06
CA ALA A 194 14.56 4.69 0.69
C ALA A 194 13.45 4.36 -0.32
N ASN A 195 12.66 3.31 -0.07
CA ASN A 195 11.60 2.87 -0.94
C ASN A 195 10.27 3.61 -0.71
N ILE A 196 10.05 4.27 0.44
CA ILE A 196 8.76 4.92 0.77
C ILE A 196 8.23 5.83 -0.34
N PRO A 197 8.98 6.82 -0.88
CA PRO A 197 8.40 7.76 -1.85
C PRO A 197 7.92 7.07 -3.12
N VAL A 198 8.69 6.09 -3.60
CA VAL A 198 8.34 5.34 -4.81
C VAL A 198 7.22 4.35 -4.53
N SER A 199 7.18 3.77 -3.32
CA SER A 199 6.13 2.81 -2.93
C SER A 199 4.78 3.49 -2.79
N LEU A 200 4.75 4.68 -2.20
CA LEU A 200 3.55 5.51 -2.13
C LEU A 200 3.06 5.90 -3.53
N SER A 201 3.97 6.36 -4.40
CA SER A 201 3.60 6.73 -5.78
C SER A 201 3.08 5.53 -6.57
N PHE A 202 3.70 4.35 -6.40
CA PHE A 202 3.25 3.12 -7.01
C PHE A 202 1.85 2.78 -6.53
N GLY A 203 1.63 2.64 -5.22
CA GLY A 203 0.31 2.33 -4.65
C GLY A 203 -0.80 3.28 -5.14
N VAL A 204 -0.55 4.61 -5.10
CA VAL A 204 -1.49 5.63 -5.60
C VAL A 204 -1.77 5.51 -7.10
N SER A 205 -0.82 5.05 -7.90
CA SER A 205 -1.03 4.99 -9.35
C SER A 205 -1.84 3.78 -9.81
N VAL A 206 -1.75 2.67 -9.08
CA VAL A 206 -2.40 1.40 -9.44
C VAL A 206 -3.76 1.25 -8.75
N PHE A 207 -3.90 1.80 -7.54
CA PHE A 207 -5.12 1.66 -6.75
C PHE A 207 -6.35 2.32 -7.43
N PRO A 208 -7.58 1.86 -7.16
CA PRO A 208 -8.76 2.37 -7.85
C PRO A 208 -8.98 3.86 -7.60
N PHE A 209 -9.06 4.62 -8.69
CA PHE A 209 -9.20 6.08 -8.66
C PHE A 209 -10.30 6.58 -7.72
N TRP A 210 -11.48 5.94 -7.74
CA TRP A 210 -12.61 6.36 -6.91
C TRP A 210 -12.36 6.13 -5.41
N ARG A 211 -11.60 5.09 -5.03
CA ARG A 211 -11.23 4.84 -3.63
C ARG A 211 -10.27 5.92 -3.16
N GLU A 212 -9.25 6.23 -3.95
CA GLU A 212 -8.32 7.33 -3.65
C GLU A 212 -9.00 8.68 -3.58
N PHE A 213 -9.96 8.93 -4.47
CA PHE A 213 -10.73 10.18 -4.45
C PHE A 213 -11.47 10.36 -3.12
N ILE A 214 -12.02 9.29 -2.53
CA ILE A 214 -12.62 9.34 -1.19
C ILE A 214 -11.58 9.73 -0.13
N LEU A 215 -10.38 9.15 -0.18
CA LEU A 215 -9.29 9.48 0.75
C LEU A 215 -8.87 10.94 0.61
N TRP A 216 -8.62 11.39 -0.62
CA TRP A 216 -8.25 12.76 -0.92
C TRP A 216 -9.34 13.74 -0.45
N LEU A 217 -10.60 13.48 -0.79
CA LEU A 217 -11.73 14.33 -0.40
C LEU A 217 -11.84 14.42 1.13
N THR A 218 -11.72 13.29 1.82
CA THR A 218 -11.73 13.22 3.28
C THR A 218 -10.59 14.06 3.87
N LEU A 219 -9.37 13.93 3.35
CA LEU A 219 -8.22 14.72 3.79
C LEU A 219 -8.47 16.23 3.62
N VAL A 220 -9.01 16.65 2.47
CA VAL A 220 -9.36 18.06 2.20
C VAL A 220 -10.44 18.54 3.18
N LEU A 221 -11.56 17.83 3.30
CA LEU A 221 -12.67 18.20 4.19
C LEU A 221 -12.22 18.30 5.65
N LEU A 222 -11.39 17.37 6.11
CA LEU A 222 -10.80 17.42 7.45
C LEU A 222 -9.80 18.55 7.60
N SER A 223 -9.20 19.06 6.53
CA SER A 223 -8.26 20.19 6.57
C SER A 223 -8.96 21.55 6.52
N LEU A 224 -10.20 21.62 6.04
CA LEU A 224 -10.98 22.84 5.96
C LEU A 224 -11.46 23.34 7.35
N HIS A 225 -11.75 24.64 7.40
CA HIS A 225 -12.28 25.32 8.58
C HIS A 225 -13.31 26.36 8.14
N VAL A 226 -14.45 26.43 8.83
CA VAL A 226 -15.60 27.28 8.44
C VAL A 226 -15.27 28.78 8.32
N ARG A 227 -14.25 29.26 9.05
CA ARG A 227 -13.79 30.66 9.01
C ARG A 227 -12.56 30.89 8.13
N MET A 228 -12.15 29.89 7.35
CA MET A 228 -11.05 30.01 6.41
C MET A 228 -11.46 30.92 5.25
N SER A 229 -10.51 31.68 4.71
CA SER A 229 -10.73 32.40 3.44
C SER A 229 -10.99 31.40 2.31
N TRP A 230 -12.02 31.65 1.49
CA TRP A 230 -12.36 30.80 0.36
C TRP A 230 -11.21 30.67 -0.65
N ARG A 231 -10.40 31.73 -0.82
CA ARG A 231 -9.22 31.70 -1.70
C ARG A 231 -8.18 30.70 -1.21
N ALA A 232 -7.92 30.69 0.09
CA ALA A 232 -6.98 29.76 0.68
C ALA A 232 -7.48 28.31 0.63
N ALA A 233 -8.79 28.11 0.86
CA ALA A 233 -9.42 26.82 0.69
C ALA A 233 -9.25 26.32 -0.76
N LEU A 234 -9.59 27.15 -1.75
CA LEU A 234 -9.47 26.81 -3.18
C LEU A 234 -8.03 26.50 -3.58
N ILE A 235 -7.07 27.37 -3.25
CA ILE A 235 -5.65 27.16 -3.57
C ILE A 235 -5.14 25.87 -2.92
N GLY A 236 -5.42 25.66 -1.64
CA GLY A 236 -5.01 24.46 -0.92
C GLY A 236 -5.60 23.19 -1.54
N THR A 237 -6.90 23.19 -1.84
CA THR A 237 -7.58 22.06 -2.50
C THR A 237 -6.99 21.78 -3.88
N VAL A 238 -6.79 22.79 -4.73
CA VAL A 238 -6.21 22.63 -6.07
C VAL A 238 -4.79 22.06 -5.99
N LEU A 239 -3.95 22.57 -5.09
CA LEU A 239 -2.58 22.07 -4.91
C LEU A 239 -2.57 20.60 -4.43
N THR A 240 -3.41 20.24 -3.46
CA THR A 240 -3.50 18.83 -3.01
C THR A 240 -4.02 17.91 -4.11
N PHE A 241 -4.98 18.36 -4.92
CA PHE A 241 -5.51 17.61 -6.06
C PHE A 241 -4.45 17.40 -7.14
N GLN A 242 -3.72 18.46 -7.50
CA GLN A 242 -2.57 18.37 -8.42
C GLN A 242 -1.52 17.40 -7.88
N GLY A 243 -1.21 17.47 -6.58
CA GLY A 243 -0.28 16.56 -5.93
C GLY A 243 -0.69 15.09 -6.06
N TRP A 244 -1.97 14.80 -5.83
CA TRP A 244 -2.54 13.48 -6.04
C TRP A 244 -2.44 13.01 -7.50
N LEU A 245 -2.81 13.85 -8.47
CA LEU A 245 -2.72 13.50 -9.90
C LEU A 245 -1.27 13.25 -10.35
N PHE A 246 -0.31 14.05 -9.90
CA PHE A 246 1.10 13.84 -10.20
C PHE A 246 1.63 12.51 -9.66
N MET A 247 1.22 12.11 -8.45
CA MET A 247 1.58 10.79 -7.91
C MET A 247 1.00 9.65 -8.76
N ARG A 248 -0.22 9.79 -9.30
CA ARG A 248 -0.81 8.79 -10.22
C ARG A 248 -0.04 8.66 -11.53
N CYS A 249 0.49 9.76 -12.06
CA CYS A 249 1.27 9.73 -13.30
C CYS A 249 2.61 8.97 -13.18
N GLY A 250 3.05 8.62 -11.95
CA GLY A 250 4.33 7.97 -11.70
C GLY A 250 4.51 6.58 -12.31
N VAL A 251 3.43 5.82 -12.59
CA VAL A 251 3.52 4.43 -13.12
C VAL A 251 3.39 4.32 -14.63
N ILE A 252 2.91 5.36 -15.32
CA ILE A 252 2.73 5.36 -16.79
C ILE A 252 4.07 5.10 -17.54
N THR A 253 5.22 5.25 -16.87
CA THR A 253 6.55 5.09 -17.44
C THR A 253 7.24 3.73 -17.16
N SER A 254 6.58 2.74 -16.53
CA SER A 254 7.29 1.67 -15.81
C SER A 254 7.19 0.22 -16.35
N THR A 255 6.96 0.00 -17.65
CA THR A 255 7.13 -1.37 -18.23
C THR A 255 8.59 -1.78 -18.40
N ASN A 256 9.54 -0.83 -18.36
CA ASN A 256 10.98 -1.09 -18.38
C ASN A 256 11.66 -0.29 -17.26
N PHE A 257 11.98 -0.98 -16.16
CA PHE A 257 12.44 -0.40 -14.90
C PHE A 257 13.89 0.12 -14.99
N SER A 258 14.11 1.21 -15.75
CA SER A 258 15.32 2.03 -15.64
C SER A 258 15.02 3.21 -14.72
N TRP A 259 15.92 3.53 -13.79
CA TRP A 259 15.81 4.70 -12.90
C TRP A 259 15.75 6.05 -13.65
N MET A 260 16.00 6.04 -14.97
CA MET A 260 15.81 7.18 -15.86
C MET A 260 14.35 7.42 -16.25
N ALA A 261 13.44 6.44 -16.04
CA ALA A 261 12.01 6.70 -15.91
C ALA A 261 11.80 7.45 -14.58
N SER A 262 12.05 8.75 -14.64
CA SER A 262 12.31 9.60 -13.49
C SER A 262 11.11 9.62 -12.53
N ASN A 263 11.36 9.34 -11.24
CA ASN A 263 10.40 9.43 -10.13
C ASN A 263 9.92 10.88 -9.87
N TRP A 264 10.24 11.83 -10.76
CA TRP A 264 9.87 13.23 -10.62
C TRP A 264 8.35 13.45 -10.42
N PRO A 265 7.41 12.70 -11.04
CA PRO A 265 5.99 12.93 -10.81
C PRO A 265 5.62 12.62 -9.35
N GLY A 266 6.15 11.55 -8.79
CA GLY A 266 5.95 11.21 -7.37
C GLY A 266 6.49 12.29 -6.44
N VAL A 267 7.72 12.78 -6.68
CA VAL A 267 8.34 13.85 -5.86
C VAL A 267 7.58 15.17 -5.99
N VAL A 268 7.28 15.59 -7.22
CA VAL A 268 6.50 16.81 -7.49
C VAL A 268 5.11 16.69 -6.88
N GLY A 269 4.49 15.52 -6.97
CA GLY A 269 3.21 15.22 -6.35
C GLY A 269 3.22 15.39 -4.83
N LEU A 270 4.24 14.82 -4.15
CA LEU A 270 4.44 14.98 -2.71
C LEU A 270 4.66 16.46 -2.31
N LEU A 271 5.44 17.21 -3.10
CA LEU A 271 5.66 18.64 -2.86
C LEU A 271 4.36 19.46 -2.98
N HIS A 272 3.55 19.20 -4.02
CA HIS A 272 2.25 19.87 -4.20
C HIS A 272 1.26 19.50 -3.09
N LEU A 273 1.22 18.22 -2.69
CA LEU A 273 0.40 17.76 -1.58
C LEU A 273 0.80 18.46 -0.27
N ALA A 274 2.10 18.51 0.04
CA ALA A 274 2.61 19.19 1.23
C ALA A 274 2.34 20.70 1.20
N ALA A 275 2.54 21.36 0.06
CA ALA A 275 2.25 22.79 -0.11
C ALA A 275 0.76 23.09 0.08
N GLY A 276 -0.13 22.29 -0.53
CA GLY A 276 -1.57 22.42 -0.36
C GLY A 276 -2.02 22.24 1.08
N LEU A 277 -1.54 21.20 1.76
CA LEU A 277 -1.80 20.98 3.18
C LEU A 277 -1.25 22.11 4.06
N GLY A 278 -0.07 22.65 3.72
CA GLY A 278 0.52 23.82 4.39
C GLY A 278 -0.35 25.07 4.28
N VAL A 279 -0.90 25.36 3.09
CA VAL A 279 -1.85 26.47 2.88
C VAL A 279 -3.12 26.29 3.71
N LEU A 280 -3.71 25.10 3.70
CA LEU A 280 -4.92 24.79 4.47
C LEU A 280 -4.67 24.88 5.98
N TRP A 281 -3.53 24.37 6.45
CA TRP A 281 -3.12 24.39 7.85
C TRP A 281 -2.91 25.80 8.37
N THR A 282 -2.06 26.58 7.70
CA THR A 282 -1.73 27.96 8.10
C THR A 282 -2.97 28.85 8.09
N SER A 283 -3.80 28.73 7.06
CA SER A 283 -5.04 29.50 6.95
C SER A 283 -6.05 29.14 8.04
N THR A 284 -6.14 27.85 8.37
CA THR A 284 -6.93 27.38 9.53
C THR A 284 -6.41 27.96 10.84
N HIS A 285 -5.09 28.03 11.02
CA HIS A 285 -4.47 28.62 12.20
C HIS A 285 -4.79 30.12 12.32
N PHE A 286 -4.59 30.90 11.25
CA PHE A 286 -4.93 32.33 11.25
C PHE A 286 -6.42 32.60 11.49
N ALA A 287 -7.30 31.83 10.84
CA ALA A 287 -8.74 31.95 11.04
C ALA A 287 -9.12 31.80 12.51
N ARG A 288 -8.49 30.86 13.23
CA ARG A 288 -8.71 30.63 14.67
C ARG A 288 -8.15 31.75 15.52
N SER A 289 -6.94 32.20 15.25
CA SER A 289 -6.30 33.30 16.00
C SER A 289 -7.14 34.58 15.93
N ARG A 290 -7.74 34.88 14.77
CA ARG A 290 -8.68 36.01 14.61
C ARG A 290 -9.92 35.89 15.50
N VAL A 291 -10.50 34.69 15.65
CA VAL A 291 -11.63 34.46 16.56
C VAL A 291 -11.26 34.71 18.01
N VAL A 292 -10.08 34.22 18.43
CA VAL A 292 -9.62 34.40 19.81
C VAL A 292 -9.35 35.87 20.08
N ALA A 293 -8.70 36.57 19.15
CA ALA A 293 -8.46 38.00 19.24
C ALA A 293 -9.78 38.80 19.29
N SER A 294 -10.75 38.50 18.43
CA SER A 294 -12.05 39.20 18.42
C SER A 294 -12.83 38.98 19.71
N ARG A 295 -12.79 37.76 20.28
CA ARG A 295 -13.42 37.46 21.58
C ARG A 295 -12.75 38.19 22.73
N ARG A 296 -11.41 38.25 22.74
CA ARG A 296 -10.65 39.01 23.75
C ARG A 296 -10.94 40.50 23.67
N ALA A 297 -11.01 41.05 22.46
CA ALA A 297 -11.36 42.45 22.25
C ALA A 297 -12.77 42.76 22.75
N ALA A 298 -13.76 41.93 22.41
CA ALA A 298 -15.14 42.09 22.89
C ALA A 298 -15.24 42.06 24.43
N ALA A 299 -14.56 41.09 25.06
CA ALA A 299 -14.51 40.99 26.52
C ALA A 299 -13.83 42.20 27.19
N ALA A 300 -12.81 42.78 26.54
CA ALA A 300 -12.12 43.97 27.05
C ALA A 300 -12.96 45.25 26.88
N SER A 301 -13.85 45.31 25.88
CA SER A 301 -14.74 46.46 25.66
C SER A 301 -15.98 46.50 26.57
N GLY A 302 -16.19 45.48 27.42
CA GLY A 302 -17.36 45.42 28.31
C GLY A 302 -18.70 45.26 27.58
N VAL A 303 -18.67 44.78 26.34
CA VAL A 303 -19.84 44.46 25.50
C VAL A 303 -20.16 42.97 25.61
#